data_AF-A0A524P622-F1
#
_entry.id   AF-A0A524P622-F1
#
_cell.length_a   1.000
_cell.length_b   1.000
_cell.length_c   1.000
_cell.angle_alpha   90.00
_cell.angle_beta   90.00
_cell.angle_gamma   90.00
#
_symmetry.space_group_name_H-M   'P 1'
#
loop_
_entity.id
_entity.type
_entity.pdbx_description
1 polymer ?
#
loop_
_entity_poly.entity_id
_entity_poly.type
_entity_poly.pdbx_seq_one_letter_code
_entity_poly.pdbx_strand_id
1 'polypeptide(L)'
;MTPRRLQCDSMVRKSRKLVVVSNRGPYRHEAIRGQERCVRAAGGLVAALDPVLQQRGGVWVSAKPARDFDAVTVPAPDLAYDLAHISLKRSEQRGFYEGVSNAILWPLLHGFEPTIQVGEAPWASYVSANQAFADTTLETSGPSDLIWIQDYHLMLVPGVLRAKRPKARIGWFCHIPWPPPDTFGILPWREAILEGLLGADVLGFHLPEYAEHFQQCVERFTSYRVSRGVIEYRGRRVKMVAAPIGIPVDELQALAIDPDVGRDVERIRQSMANRRLILGVDRLDYTKGIPQRLAAFELMLRRDRTARTKYALVQVMVPSRTDVKAYADLKEEIDRMVGDINGRYAETGCVPIHYLYRNLSQRALFAHYRAADVALVTPLRDGMNLVAHEYAAARTDEDGVLILSEFAGAAKHLKGALLVNPYDVESTTSAIQRALHMKAPERRKRMRSMRTEVMRLDVHRWADGYLAALEGK
;
A
#
# COMPACT_ATOMS: atom_id res chain seq x y z
N MET A 1 -7.02 25.06 63.29
CA MET A 1 -6.49 25.77 62.11
C MET A 1 -5.96 24.74 61.14
N THR A 2 -6.68 24.48 60.06
CA THR A 2 -6.29 23.52 59.02
C THR A 2 -6.65 24.16 57.68
N PRO A 3 -5.71 24.33 56.73
CA PRO A 3 -5.96 25.11 55.53
C PRO A 3 -6.65 24.28 54.44
N ARG A 4 -7.60 24.93 53.76
CA ARG A 4 -8.26 24.49 52.53
C ARG A 4 -7.22 24.22 51.42
N ARG A 5 -7.26 23.03 50.80
CA ARG A 5 -6.66 22.81 49.48
C ARG A 5 -7.69 23.16 48.41
N LEU A 6 -7.32 24.12 47.56
CA LEU A 6 -8.03 24.47 46.33
C LEU A 6 -8.02 23.26 45.38
N GLN A 7 -9.21 22.81 44.97
CA GLN A 7 -9.36 21.94 43.81
C GLN A 7 -9.07 22.75 42.55
N CYS A 8 -7.99 22.39 41.85
CA CYS A 8 -7.76 22.83 40.49
C CYS A 8 -8.56 21.89 39.58
N ASP A 9 -9.65 22.40 39.02
CA ASP A 9 -10.45 21.76 37.97
C ASP A 9 -9.60 21.65 36.69
N SER A 10 -8.74 20.63 36.60
CA SER A 10 -8.17 20.24 35.31
C SER A 10 -9.22 19.41 34.60
N MET A 11 -9.96 20.02 33.67
CA MET A 11 -10.79 19.31 32.70
C MET A 11 -9.90 18.31 31.95
N VAL A 12 -9.89 17.05 32.39
CA VAL A 12 -9.41 15.93 31.57
C VAL A 12 -10.38 15.85 30.40
N ARG A 13 -10.04 16.50 29.27
CA ARG A 13 -10.70 16.23 28.00
C ARG A 13 -10.57 14.72 27.80
N LYS A 14 -11.65 13.96 28.00
CA LYS A 14 -11.72 12.55 27.60
C LYS A 14 -11.23 12.49 26.15
N SER A 15 -10.04 11.93 25.96
CA SER A 15 -9.48 11.68 24.64
C SER A 15 -10.53 10.92 23.83
N ARG A 16 -10.91 11.46 22.66
CA ARG A 16 -11.86 10.79 21.76
C ARG A 16 -11.21 9.48 21.33
N LYS A 17 -11.90 8.36 21.49
CA LYS A 17 -11.37 7.08 21.02
C LYS A 17 -11.28 7.11 19.50
N LEU A 18 -10.25 6.47 18.94
CA LEU A 18 -10.12 6.26 17.51
C LEU A 18 -10.67 4.87 17.17
N VAL A 19 -11.53 4.82 16.17
CA VAL A 19 -12.07 3.57 15.62
C VAL A 19 -11.59 3.43 14.18
N VAL A 20 -10.61 2.55 13.98
CA VAL A 20 -10.08 2.22 12.66
C VAL A 20 -10.93 1.11 12.06
N VAL A 21 -11.36 1.28 10.81
CA VAL A 21 -12.16 0.29 10.09
C VAL A 21 -11.45 -0.08 8.80
N SER A 22 -11.02 -1.33 8.66
CA SER A 22 -10.33 -1.81 7.45
C SER A 22 -10.75 -3.22 7.10
N ASN A 23 -10.54 -3.64 5.85
CA ASN A 23 -10.88 -5.01 5.44
C ASN A 23 -10.10 -6.08 6.24
N ARG A 24 -8.83 -5.81 6.57
CA ARG A 24 -7.95 -6.72 7.31
C ARG A 24 -7.46 -6.11 8.62
N GLY A 25 -7.48 -6.89 9.69
CA GLY A 25 -6.99 -6.52 11.00
C GLY A 25 -5.46 -6.59 11.11
N PRO A 26 -4.90 -6.03 12.21
CA PRO A 26 -3.46 -5.87 12.42
C PRO A 26 -2.78 -7.13 12.96
N TYR A 27 -3.52 -8.06 13.57
CA TYR A 27 -2.98 -9.26 14.23
C TYR A 27 -3.72 -10.54 13.83
N ARG A 28 -3.06 -11.68 14.02
CA ARG A 28 -3.65 -13.02 14.10
C ARG A 28 -3.02 -13.83 15.23
N HIS A 29 -3.73 -14.83 15.73
CA HIS A 29 -3.20 -15.79 16.70
C HIS A 29 -2.81 -17.09 15.99
N GLU A 30 -1.60 -17.58 16.25
CA GLU A 30 -1.09 -18.87 15.78
C GLU A 30 -0.76 -19.76 16.98
N ALA A 31 -1.26 -20.99 17.00
CA ALA A 31 -0.84 -22.00 17.96
C ALA A 31 0.33 -22.81 17.38
N ILE A 32 1.56 -22.58 17.87
CA ILE A 32 2.73 -23.37 17.49
C ILE A 32 3.20 -24.19 18.69
N ARG A 33 3.15 -25.52 18.57
CA ARG A 33 3.62 -26.48 19.60
C ARG A 33 2.99 -26.23 20.99
N GLY A 34 1.70 -25.88 21.03
CA GLY A 34 0.96 -25.64 22.28
C GLY A 34 1.19 -24.26 22.92
N GLN A 35 1.98 -23.38 22.30
CA GLN A 35 2.08 -21.97 22.69
C GLN A 35 1.33 -21.10 21.68
N GLU A 36 0.40 -20.27 22.18
CA GLU A 36 -0.21 -19.21 21.37
C GLU A 36 0.80 -18.08 21.14
N ARG A 37 0.95 -17.70 19.88
CA ARG A 37 1.80 -16.59 19.44
C ARG A 37 0.93 -15.60 18.67
N CYS A 38 1.08 -14.33 19.01
CA CYS A 38 0.46 -13.26 18.25
C CYS A 38 1.39 -12.85 17.11
N VAL A 39 0.83 -12.72 15.92
CA VAL A 39 1.59 -12.35 14.73
C VAL A 39 0.99 -11.08 14.14
N ARG A 40 1.79 -10.01 14.14
CA ARG A 40 1.44 -8.71 13.58
C ARG A 40 1.59 -8.76 12.07
N ALA A 41 0.58 -8.31 11.32
CA ALA A 41 0.69 -8.19 9.87
C ALA A 41 1.76 -7.15 9.49
N ALA A 42 2.62 -7.50 8.54
CA ALA A 42 3.47 -6.53 7.88
C ALA A 42 2.66 -5.77 6.82
N GLY A 43 2.84 -4.47 6.74
CA GLY A 43 2.21 -3.63 5.72
C GLY A 43 2.06 -2.18 6.16
N GLY A 44 2.11 -1.26 5.19
CA GLY A 44 2.11 0.19 5.46
C GLY A 44 0.92 0.66 6.29
N LEU A 45 -0.29 0.12 6.07
CA LEU A 45 -1.47 0.49 6.85
C LEU A 45 -1.36 0.09 8.32
N VAL A 46 -0.89 -1.13 8.60
CA VAL A 46 -0.75 -1.63 9.98
C VAL A 46 0.39 -0.91 10.67
N ALA A 47 1.54 -0.73 10.01
CA ALA A 47 2.63 0.08 10.53
C ALA A 47 2.21 1.53 10.85
N ALA A 48 1.29 2.09 10.06
CA ALA A 48 0.75 3.43 10.29
C ALA A 48 -0.17 3.51 11.50
N LEU A 49 -1.17 2.62 11.55
CA LEU A 49 -2.33 2.79 12.43
C LEU A 49 -2.20 2.06 13.76
N ASP A 50 -1.41 0.99 13.83
CA ASP A 50 -1.22 0.25 15.07
C ASP A 50 -0.53 1.09 16.14
N PRO A 51 0.60 1.79 15.88
CA PRO A 51 1.22 2.65 16.90
C PRO A 51 0.32 3.80 17.35
N VAL A 52 -0.49 4.34 16.43
CA VAL A 52 -1.49 5.38 16.74
C VAL A 52 -2.56 4.86 17.69
N LEU A 53 -3.06 3.64 17.45
CA LEU A 53 -4.04 3.01 18.34
C LEU A 53 -3.42 2.55 19.66
N GLN A 54 -2.16 2.09 19.67
CA GLN A 54 -1.44 1.79 20.92
C GLN A 54 -1.30 3.03 21.81
N GLN A 55 -1.07 4.20 21.20
CA GLN A 55 -0.92 5.45 21.95
C GLN A 55 -2.27 6.04 22.41
N ARG A 56 -3.30 5.99 21.57
CA ARG A 56 -4.60 6.65 21.83
C ARG A 56 -5.63 5.74 22.50
N GLY A 57 -5.41 4.43 22.45
CA GLY A 57 -6.46 3.42 22.63
C GLY A 57 -7.55 3.52 21.57
N GLY A 58 -8.56 2.65 21.67
CA GLY A 58 -9.68 2.63 20.75
C GLY A 58 -10.03 1.24 20.26
N VAL A 59 -10.47 1.13 19.02
CA VAL A 59 -10.92 -0.14 18.44
C VAL A 59 -10.43 -0.28 17.00
N TRP A 60 -9.99 -1.48 16.62
CA TRP A 60 -9.78 -1.86 15.22
C TRP A 60 -10.86 -2.84 14.76
N VAL A 61 -11.73 -2.39 13.86
CA VAL A 61 -12.79 -3.20 13.24
C VAL A 61 -12.29 -3.80 11.92
N SER A 62 -12.43 -5.12 11.74
CA SER A 62 -12.00 -5.82 10.52
C SER A 62 -12.83 -7.05 10.13
N ALA A 63 -12.90 -7.41 8.85
CA ALA A 63 -13.58 -8.65 8.42
C ALA A 63 -12.77 -9.91 8.64
N LYS A 64 -11.44 -9.77 8.61
CA LYS A 64 -10.54 -10.90 8.83
C LYS A 64 -9.41 -10.46 9.76
N PRO A 65 -8.92 -11.35 10.62
CA PRO A 65 -7.61 -11.17 11.21
C PRO A 65 -6.55 -11.10 10.10
N ALA A 66 -5.33 -10.75 10.46
CA ALA A 66 -4.21 -10.81 9.52
C ALA A 66 -4.17 -12.18 8.80
N ARG A 67 -4.04 -12.20 7.47
CA ARG A 67 -3.86 -13.45 6.69
C ARG A 67 -2.36 -13.74 6.57
N ASP A 68 -1.97 -15.00 6.52
CA ASP A 68 -0.58 -15.44 6.30
C ASP A 68 -0.04 -14.88 4.99
N PHE A 69 0.65 -13.75 5.07
CA PHE A 69 1.82 -13.32 4.29
C PHE A 69 2.47 -12.12 5.01
N ASP A 70 3.81 -12.18 5.15
CA ASP A 70 4.68 -11.37 6.03
C ASP A 70 4.06 -10.92 7.34
N ALA A 71 4.45 -11.59 8.43
CA ALA A 71 3.96 -11.30 9.74
C ALA A 71 5.11 -11.42 10.76
N VAL A 72 5.16 -10.51 11.72
CA VAL A 72 6.21 -10.47 12.74
C VAL A 72 5.66 -11.10 14.00
N THR A 73 6.35 -12.12 14.52
CA THR A 73 6.04 -12.66 15.85
C THR A 73 6.32 -11.59 16.87
N VAL A 74 5.29 -11.19 17.59
CA VAL A 74 5.42 -10.32 18.76
C VAL A 74 5.14 -11.16 20.01
N PRO A 75 5.75 -10.83 21.17
CA PRO A 75 5.25 -11.34 22.44
C PRO A 75 3.74 -11.09 22.56
N ALA A 76 3.01 -11.93 23.30
CA ALA A 76 1.57 -11.74 23.51
C ALA A 76 1.30 -10.28 23.91
N PRO A 77 0.65 -9.49 23.05
CA PRO A 77 0.64 -8.05 23.26
C PRO A 77 -0.43 -7.69 24.29
N ASP A 78 -0.04 -6.89 25.29
CA ASP A 78 -0.97 -6.02 25.99
C ASP A 78 -1.40 -4.94 25.00
N LEU A 79 -2.40 -5.24 24.16
CA LEU A 79 -2.97 -4.26 23.24
C LEU A 79 -3.64 -3.16 24.06
N ALA A 80 -3.22 -1.91 23.86
CA ALA A 80 -3.88 -0.76 24.47
C ALA A 80 -5.24 -0.42 23.81
N TYR A 81 -5.69 -1.23 22.85
CA TYR A 81 -6.90 -1.06 22.06
C TYR A 81 -7.60 -2.40 21.81
N ASP A 82 -8.90 -2.34 21.54
CA ASP A 82 -9.72 -3.54 21.30
C ASP A 82 -9.70 -3.96 19.83
N LEU A 83 -9.84 -5.25 19.58
CA LEU A 83 -10.08 -5.80 18.24
C LEU A 83 -11.55 -6.20 18.11
N ALA A 84 -12.17 -5.79 17.02
CA ALA A 84 -13.52 -6.19 16.66
C ALA A 84 -13.55 -6.82 15.28
N HIS A 85 -14.26 -7.95 15.16
CA HIS A 85 -14.32 -8.71 13.92
C HIS A 85 -15.74 -8.83 13.41
N ILE A 86 -15.93 -8.51 12.12
CA ILE A 86 -17.21 -8.77 11.46
C ILE A 86 -17.25 -10.21 10.95
N SER A 87 -18.42 -10.82 11.00
CA SER A 87 -18.64 -12.18 10.47
C SER A 87 -19.37 -12.11 9.14
N LEU A 88 -18.75 -12.62 8.08
CA LEU A 88 -19.34 -12.72 6.74
C LEU A 88 -19.48 -14.19 6.33
N LYS A 89 -20.62 -14.53 5.72
CA LYS A 89 -20.78 -15.85 5.09
C LYS A 89 -19.74 -16.02 3.98
N ARG A 90 -19.29 -17.26 3.75
CA ARG A 90 -18.24 -17.53 2.73
C ARG A 90 -18.61 -17.01 1.33
N SER A 91 -19.87 -17.18 0.92
CA SER A 91 -20.37 -16.67 -0.37
C SER A 91 -20.35 -15.14 -0.44
N GLU A 92 -20.78 -14.48 0.62
CA GLU A 92 -20.77 -13.02 0.74
C GLU A 92 -19.34 -12.47 0.76
N GLN A 93 -18.44 -13.08 1.52
CA GLN A 93 -17.03 -12.74 1.56
C GLN A 93 -16.37 -12.88 0.18
N ARG A 94 -16.71 -13.93 -0.58
CA ARG A 94 -16.25 -14.14 -1.95
C ARG A 94 -16.78 -13.04 -2.87
N GLY A 95 -18.08 -12.76 -2.84
CA GLY A 95 -18.68 -11.73 -3.67
C GLY A 95 -18.17 -10.31 -3.36
N PHE A 96 -18.03 -9.98 -2.08
CA PHE A 96 -17.48 -8.72 -1.61
C PHE A 96 -16.02 -8.52 -2.03
N TYR A 97 -15.15 -9.47 -1.69
CA TYR A 97 -13.71 -9.30 -1.80
C TYR A 97 -13.15 -9.75 -3.15
N GLU A 98 -13.43 -10.97 -3.59
CA GLU A 98 -12.93 -11.47 -4.89
C GLU A 98 -13.73 -10.87 -6.04
N GLY A 99 -15.04 -10.73 -5.89
CA GLY A 99 -15.93 -10.12 -6.87
C GLY A 99 -15.77 -8.60 -6.95
N VAL A 100 -16.64 -7.85 -6.26
CA VAL A 100 -16.75 -6.40 -6.45
C VAL A 100 -15.44 -5.67 -6.15
N SER A 101 -14.77 -5.98 -5.03
CA SER A 101 -13.55 -5.27 -4.66
C SER A 101 -12.40 -5.53 -5.66
N ASN A 102 -12.07 -6.78 -5.97
CA ASN A 102 -10.85 -7.10 -6.71
C ASN A 102 -11.04 -7.40 -8.21
N ALA A 103 -12.25 -7.78 -8.65
CA ALA A 103 -12.55 -8.00 -10.08
C ALA A 103 -13.21 -6.79 -10.76
N ILE A 104 -13.66 -5.78 -10.00
CA ILE A 104 -14.31 -4.58 -10.54
C ILE A 104 -13.62 -3.31 -10.06
N LEU A 105 -13.64 -3.03 -8.76
CA LEU A 105 -13.14 -1.76 -8.21
C LEU A 105 -11.63 -1.64 -8.37
N TRP A 106 -10.85 -2.69 -8.09
CA TRP A 106 -9.40 -2.68 -8.28
C TRP A 106 -8.99 -2.34 -9.72
N PRO A 107 -9.42 -3.09 -10.75
CA PRO A 107 -9.04 -2.75 -12.12
C PRO A 107 -9.57 -1.40 -12.57
N LEU A 108 -10.81 -1.04 -12.21
CA LEU A 108 -11.39 0.26 -12.57
C LEU A 108 -10.62 1.44 -11.97
N LEU A 109 -10.31 1.38 -10.67
CA LEU A 109 -9.63 2.48 -9.99
C LEU A 109 -8.15 2.61 -10.42
N HIS A 110 -7.57 1.55 -10.98
CA HIS A 110 -6.22 1.58 -11.59
C HIS A 110 -6.24 1.88 -13.09
N GLY A 111 -7.39 2.03 -13.75
CA GLY A 111 -7.48 2.29 -15.19
C GLY A 111 -7.13 1.08 -16.07
N PHE A 112 -7.56 -0.13 -15.67
CA PHE A 112 -7.41 -1.37 -16.44
C PHE A 112 -8.77 -1.83 -16.96
N GLU A 113 -9.41 -1.00 -17.80
CA GLU A 113 -10.76 -1.22 -18.30
C GLU A 113 -11.01 -2.63 -18.88
N PRO A 114 -10.09 -3.21 -19.69
CA PRO A 114 -10.29 -4.54 -20.27
C PRO A 114 -10.41 -5.68 -19.26
N THR A 115 -10.01 -5.45 -18.00
CA THR A 115 -10.02 -6.46 -16.94
C THR A 115 -11.22 -6.36 -16.01
N ILE A 116 -12.10 -5.37 -16.20
CA ILE A 116 -13.27 -5.13 -15.35
C ILE A 116 -14.37 -6.16 -15.67
N GLN A 117 -14.84 -6.90 -14.66
CA GLN A 117 -15.86 -7.94 -14.81
C GLN A 117 -17.22 -7.52 -14.22
N VAL A 118 -18.02 -6.75 -14.97
CA VAL A 118 -19.30 -6.20 -14.48
C VAL A 118 -20.48 -7.19 -14.57
N GLY A 119 -20.50 -8.08 -15.56
CA GLY A 119 -21.71 -8.84 -15.95
C GLY A 119 -22.34 -9.72 -14.86
N GLU A 120 -21.54 -10.33 -13.99
CA GLU A 120 -22.01 -11.21 -12.88
C GLU A 120 -21.69 -10.61 -11.51
N ALA A 121 -21.58 -9.29 -11.42
CA ALA A 121 -21.10 -8.63 -10.24
C ALA A 121 -22.02 -8.84 -9.01
N PRO A 122 -21.50 -9.42 -7.91
CA PRO A 122 -22.28 -9.68 -6.70
C PRO A 122 -22.41 -8.43 -5.83
N TRP A 123 -22.97 -7.34 -6.38
CA TRP A 123 -23.11 -6.04 -5.70
C TRP A 123 -23.79 -6.13 -4.34
N ALA A 124 -24.84 -6.97 -4.22
CA ALA A 124 -25.51 -7.20 -2.95
C ALA A 124 -24.57 -7.72 -1.85
N SER A 125 -23.56 -8.53 -2.20
CA SER A 125 -22.53 -8.96 -1.25
C SER A 125 -21.64 -7.80 -0.79
N TYR A 126 -21.34 -6.86 -1.68
CA TYR A 126 -20.56 -5.67 -1.33
C TYR A 126 -21.33 -4.72 -0.40
N VAL A 127 -22.62 -4.51 -0.67
CA VAL A 127 -23.54 -3.74 0.19
C VAL A 127 -23.68 -4.41 1.55
N SER A 128 -23.97 -5.71 1.60
CA SER A 128 -24.14 -6.47 2.84
C SER A 128 -22.86 -6.45 3.70
N ALA A 129 -21.70 -6.64 3.09
CA ALA A 129 -20.43 -6.56 3.81
C ALA A 129 -20.19 -5.14 4.38
N ASN A 130 -20.43 -4.09 3.60
CA ASN A 130 -20.30 -2.71 4.08
C ASN A 130 -21.31 -2.40 5.21
N GLN A 131 -22.51 -2.98 5.17
CA GLN A 131 -23.49 -2.87 6.24
C GLN A 131 -22.99 -3.53 7.52
N ALA A 132 -22.44 -4.74 7.45
CA ALA A 132 -21.86 -5.44 8.60
C ALA A 132 -20.68 -4.68 9.23
N PHE A 133 -19.81 -4.08 8.40
CA PHE A 133 -18.76 -3.17 8.87
C PHE A 133 -19.34 -1.96 9.62
N ALA A 134 -20.35 -1.32 9.07
CA ALA A 134 -20.99 -0.17 9.70
C ALA A 134 -21.67 -0.55 11.03
N ASP A 135 -22.36 -1.69 11.08
CA ASP A 135 -23.05 -2.16 12.30
C ASP A 135 -22.07 -2.46 13.42
N THR A 136 -21.01 -3.21 13.14
CA THR A 136 -19.96 -3.49 14.14
C THR A 136 -19.24 -2.22 14.57
N THR A 137 -19.02 -1.27 13.65
CA THR A 137 -18.45 0.04 13.99
C THR A 137 -19.36 0.82 14.93
N LEU A 138 -20.69 0.76 14.76
CA LEU A 138 -21.64 1.42 15.65
C LEU A 138 -21.68 0.77 17.03
N GLU A 139 -21.62 -0.55 17.10
CA GLU A 139 -21.59 -1.30 18.37
C GLU A 139 -20.34 -0.99 19.20
N THR A 140 -19.22 -0.71 18.54
CA THR A 140 -17.90 -0.53 19.17
C THR A 140 -17.45 0.91 19.31
N SER A 141 -18.22 1.88 18.80
CA SER A 141 -17.90 3.32 18.89
C SER A 141 -18.98 4.10 19.62
N GLY A 142 -18.58 5.14 20.36
CA GLY A 142 -19.45 6.13 20.97
C GLY A 142 -19.75 7.35 20.07
N PRO A 143 -20.69 8.23 20.47
CA PRO A 143 -21.13 9.36 19.64
C PRO A 143 -20.06 10.42 19.34
N SER A 144 -19.01 10.50 20.18
CA SER A 144 -17.93 11.49 20.08
C SER A 144 -16.64 10.95 19.46
N ASP A 145 -16.61 9.65 19.14
CA ASP A 145 -15.39 8.98 18.69
C ASP A 145 -15.06 9.35 17.25
N LEU A 146 -13.78 9.21 16.90
CA LEU A 146 -13.29 9.42 15.55
C LEU A 146 -13.35 8.10 14.80
N ILE A 147 -14.08 8.05 13.69
CA ILE A 147 -14.16 6.85 12.85
C ILE A 147 -13.28 7.08 11.64
N TRP A 148 -12.28 6.22 11.43
CA TRP A 148 -11.36 6.32 10.30
C TRP A 148 -11.36 5.05 9.45
N ILE A 149 -12.07 5.13 8.33
CA ILE A 149 -12.33 4.03 7.41
C ILE A 149 -11.23 3.98 6.35
N GLN A 150 -10.79 2.78 6.02
CA GLN A 150 -9.67 2.55 5.13
C GLN A 150 -10.13 1.85 3.85
N ASP A 151 -9.81 2.51 2.74
CA ASP A 151 -9.67 1.95 1.41
C ASP A 151 -10.96 1.58 0.66
N TYR A 152 -10.77 1.23 -0.63
CA TYR A 152 -11.81 1.01 -1.64
C TYR A 152 -12.79 -0.14 -1.33
N HIS A 153 -12.48 -0.99 -0.34
CA HIS A 153 -13.39 -2.05 0.09
C HIS A 153 -14.61 -1.49 0.84
N LEU A 154 -14.46 -0.32 1.47
CA LEU A 154 -15.39 0.19 2.48
C LEU A 154 -16.03 1.51 2.07
N MET A 155 -16.24 1.72 0.76
CA MET A 155 -16.70 3.01 0.24
C MET A 155 -18.15 3.35 0.59
N LEU A 156 -18.98 2.38 1.02
CA LEU A 156 -20.37 2.65 1.43
C LEU A 156 -20.49 2.90 2.94
N VAL A 157 -19.51 2.44 3.73
CA VAL A 157 -19.52 2.56 5.20
C VAL A 157 -19.75 3.99 5.68
N PRO A 158 -19.11 5.05 5.12
CA PRO A 158 -19.32 6.41 5.61
C PRO A 158 -20.79 6.86 5.53
N GLY A 159 -21.47 6.57 4.41
CA GLY A 159 -22.88 6.89 4.18
C GLY A 159 -23.81 6.14 5.13
N VAL A 160 -23.58 4.83 5.32
CA VAL A 160 -24.37 3.99 6.25
C VAL A 160 -24.24 4.50 7.68
N LEU A 161 -23.01 4.80 8.12
CA LEU A 161 -22.75 5.36 9.45
C LEU A 161 -23.40 6.73 9.63
N ARG A 162 -23.30 7.62 8.64
CA ARG A 162 -23.88 8.95 8.69
C ARG A 162 -25.39 8.92 8.83
N ALA A 163 -26.07 8.00 8.16
CA ALA A 163 -27.51 7.84 8.25
C ALA A 163 -27.97 7.46 9.67
N LYS A 164 -27.20 6.60 10.36
CA LYS A 164 -27.49 6.16 11.73
C LYS A 164 -26.97 7.12 12.80
N ARG A 165 -25.87 7.84 12.53
CA ARG A 165 -25.27 8.83 13.44
C ARG A 165 -24.94 10.14 12.69
N PRO A 166 -25.91 11.06 12.55
CA PRO A 166 -25.75 12.29 11.77
C PRO A 166 -24.62 13.22 12.23
N LYS A 167 -24.20 13.12 13.50
CA LYS A 167 -23.16 13.95 14.13
C LYS A 167 -21.81 13.26 14.30
N ALA A 168 -21.65 12.02 13.82
CA ALA A 168 -20.38 11.29 13.92
C ALA A 168 -19.25 12.02 13.18
N ARG A 169 -18.00 11.82 13.61
CA ARG A 169 -16.82 12.31 12.89
C ARG A 169 -16.24 11.16 12.07
N ILE A 170 -16.40 11.24 10.76
CA ILE A 170 -16.11 10.13 9.85
C ILE A 170 -15.03 10.56 8.85
N GLY A 171 -13.91 9.87 8.84
CA GLY A 171 -12.88 9.98 7.82
C GLY A 171 -12.85 8.73 6.95
N TRP A 172 -12.51 8.89 5.67
CA TRP A 172 -12.19 7.77 4.77
C TRP A 172 -10.93 8.07 3.96
N PHE A 173 -10.01 7.11 3.82
CA PHE A 173 -8.77 7.29 3.07
C PHE A 173 -8.59 6.25 1.95
N CYS A 174 -8.31 6.70 0.71
CA CYS A 174 -8.03 5.85 -0.45
C CYS A 174 -6.54 5.52 -0.56
N HIS A 175 -6.17 4.24 -0.51
CA HIS A 175 -4.76 3.80 -0.60
C HIS A 175 -4.32 3.43 -2.03
N ILE A 176 -5.27 3.47 -2.96
CA ILE A 176 -5.04 3.19 -4.38
C ILE A 176 -5.33 4.46 -5.21
N PRO A 177 -4.98 4.49 -6.50
CA PRO A 177 -5.31 5.63 -7.35
C PRO A 177 -6.83 5.90 -7.40
N TRP A 178 -7.20 7.14 -7.72
CA TRP A 178 -8.57 7.47 -8.12
C TRP A 178 -8.59 7.84 -9.61
N PRO A 179 -9.47 7.22 -10.42
CA PRO A 179 -9.47 7.38 -11.87
C PRO A 179 -10.24 8.64 -12.29
N PRO A 180 -9.98 9.18 -13.50
CA PRO A 180 -10.76 10.28 -14.05
C PRO A 180 -12.22 9.87 -14.32
N PRO A 181 -13.14 10.83 -14.54
CA PRO A 181 -14.56 10.55 -14.68
C PRO A 181 -14.93 9.61 -15.84
N ASP A 182 -14.21 9.62 -16.96
CA ASP A 182 -14.50 8.73 -18.09
C ASP A 182 -14.32 7.25 -17.72
N THR A 183 -13.22 6.89 -17.06
CA THR A 183 -12.98 5.54 -16.54
C THR A 183 -13.95 5.21 -15.39
N PHE A 184 -14.19 6.16 -14.47
CA PHE A 184 -15.12 5.92 -13.35
C PHE A 184 -16.57 5.68 -13.81
N GLY A 185 -16.96 6.28 -14.94
CA GLY A 185 -18.28 6.13 -15.54
C GLY A 185 -18.67 4.70 -15.93
N ILE A 186 -17.68 3.81 -16.09
CA ILE A 186 -17.90 2.37 -16.36
C ILE A 186 -18.66 1.70 -15.21
N LEU A 187 -18.51 2.19 -13.98
CA LEU A 187 -19.11 1.57 -12.79
C LEU A 187 -20.63 1.76 -12.78
N PRO A 188 -21.44 0.68 -12.76
CA PRO A 188 -22.90 0.81 -12.69
C PRO A 188 -23.38 1.48 -11.40
N TRP A 189 -22.70 1.19 -10.27
CA TRP A 189 -23.03 1.72 -8.94
C TRP A 189 -22.25 3.01 -8.59
N ARG A 190 -21.76 3.74 -9.60
CA ARG A 190 -20.97 4.98 -9.41
C ARG A 190 -21.64 5.97 -8.45
N GLU A 191 -22.93 6.21 -8.60
CA GLU A 191 -23.70 7.12 -7.73
C GLU A 191 -23.74 6.63 -6.30
N ALA A 192 -24.00 5.34 -6.08
CA ALA A 192 -24.04 4.74 -4.74
C ALA A 192 -22.67 4.81 -4.04
N ILE A 193 -21.58 4.60 -4.79
CA ILE A 193 -20.21 4.73 -4.25
C ILE A 193 -19.89 6.19 -3.88
N LEU A 194 -20.20 7.15 -4.75
CA LEU A 194 -19.95 8.57 -4.48
C LEU A 194 -20.78 9.05 -3.29
N GLU A 195 -22.08 8.75 -3.26
CA GLU A 195 -22.97 9.04 -2.12
C GLU A 195 -22.50 8.38 -0.82
N GLY A 196 -22.04 7.12 -0.92
CA GLY A 196 -21.45 6.40 0.21
C GLY A 196 -20.25 7.12 0.81
N LEU A 197 -19.33 7.59 -0.04
CA LEU A 197 -18.13 8.32 0.39
C LEU A 197 -18.46 9.71 0.95
N LEU A 198 -19.43 10.42 0.36
CA LEU A 198 -19.88 11.74 0.83
C LEU A 198 -20.52 11.70 2.23
N GLY A 199 -20.79 10.52 2.79
CA GLY A 199 -21.11 10.35 4.21
C GLY A 199 -19.98 10.78 5.17
N ALA A 200 -18.72 10.78 4.69
CA ALA A 200 -17.57 11.25 5.45
C ALA A 200 -17.60 12.78 5.68
N ASP A 201 -16.78 13.23 6.63
CA ASP A 201 -16.43 14.64 6.83
C ASP A 201 -15.09 14.97 6.15
N VAL A 202 -14.16 14.01 6.16
CA VAL A 202 -12.84 14.11 5.52
C VAL A 202 -12.61 12.91 4.60
N LEU A 203 -12.23 13.19 3.35
CA LEU A 203 -11.80 12.22 2.35
C LEU A 203 -10.31 12.38 2.07
N GLY A 204 -9.54 11.32 2.23
CA GLY A 204 -8.09 11.29 2.03
C GLY A 204 -7.67 10.58 0.75
N PHE A 205 -6.68 11.15 0.07
CA PHE A 205 -6.04 10.57 -1.11
C PHE A 205 -4.52 10.75 -1.01
N HIS A 206 -3.76 9.93 -1.72
CA HIS A 206 -2.30 10.11 -1.75
C HIS A 206 -1.83 11.36 -2.49
N LEU A 207 -2.48 11.69 -3.61
CA LEU A 207 -2.06 12.80 -4.48
C LEU A 207 -3.21 13.81 -4.67
N PRO A 208 -2.89 15.10 -4.88
CA PRO A 208 -3.88 16.11 -5.24
C PRO A 208 -4.69 15.73 -6.49
N GLU A 209 -4.02 15.19 -7.51
CA GLU A 209 -4.64 14.71 -8.76
C GLU A 209 -5.78 13.69 -8.50
N TYR A 210 -5.62 12.78 -7.54
CA TYR A 210 -6.66 11.81 -7.20
C TYR A 210 -7.85 12.47 -6.51
N ALA A 211 -7.60 13.48 -5.67
CA ALA A 211 -8.67 14.27 -5.05
C ALA A 211 -9.42 15.13 -6.09
N GLU A 212 -8.71 15.66 -7.09
CA GLU A 212 -9.31 16.40 -8.21
C GLU A 212 -10.16 15.48 -9.09
N HIS A 213 -9.68 14.28 -9.44
CA HIS A 213 -10.50 13.31 -10.16
C HIS A 213 -11.76 12.91 -9.39
N PHE A 214 -11.67 12.75 -8.07
CA PHE A 214 -12.85 12.49 -7.23
C PHE A 214 -13.87 13.64 -7.32
N GLN A 215 -13.41 14.89 -7.23
CA GLN A 215 -14.26 16.07 -7.39
C GLN A 215 -14.98 16.07 -8.74
N GLN A 216 -14.26 15.83 -9.82
CA GLN A 216 -14.83 15.77 -11.17
C GLN A 216 -15.84 14.62 -11.30
N CYS A 217 -15.60 13.47 -10.65
CA CYS A 217 -16.56 12.37 -10.61
C CYS A 217 -17.85 12.77 -9.88
N VAL A 218 -17.75 13.48 -8.76
CA VAL A 218 -18.90 14.01 -8.01
C VAL A 218 -19.68 14.99 -8.87
N GLU A 219 -19.04 15.96 -9.50
CA GLU A 219 -19.71 16.96 -10.36
C GLU A 219 -20.38 16.32 -11.58
N ARG A 220 -19.77 15.28 -12.16
CA ARG A 220 -20.31 14.63 -13.37
C ARG A 220 -21.46 13.69 -13.09
N PHE A 221 -21.41 12.94 -11.99
CA PHE A 221 -22.35 11.84 -11.74
C PHE A 221 -23.33 12.10 -10.61
N THR A 222 -23.24 13.24 -9.92
CA THR A 222 -24.18 13.63 -8.87
C THR A 222 -24.66 15.06 -9.09
N SER A 223 -25.63 15.51 -8.29
CA SER A 223 -26.10 16.90 -8.31
C SER A 223 -25.29 17.84 -7.40
N TYR A 224 -24.29 17.32 -6.67
CA TYR A 224 -23.51 18.12 -5.72
C TYR A 224 -22.45 18.96 -6.42
N ARG A 225 -22.23 20.16 -5.88
CA ARG A 225 -21.24 21.10 -6.40
C ARG A 225 -19.95 21.04 -5.61
N VAL A 226 -18.83 21.22 -6.31
CA VAL A 226 -17.52 21.43 -5.70
C VAL A 226 -17.22 22.92 -5.71
N SER A 227 -16.79 23.47 -4.58
CA SER A 227 -16.33 24.85 -4.48
C SER A 227 -15.06 24.92 -3.64
N ARG A 228 -13.98 25.45 -4.23
CA ARG A 228 -12.66 25.60 -3.59
C ARG A 228 -12.16 24.29 -2.93
N GLY A 229 -12.34 23.15 -3.60
CA GLY A 229 -11.93 21.84 -3.07
C GLY A 229 -12.77 21.34 -1.88
N VAL A 230 -14.01 21.83 -1.74
CA VAL A 230 -14.97 21.36 -0.74
C VAL A 230 -16.28 21.01 -1.44
N ILE A 231 -16.86 19.88 -1.09
CA ILE A 231 -18.16 19.44 -1.62
C ILE A 231 -19.26 19.81 -0.63
N GLU A 232 -20.29 20.49 -1.11
CA GLU A 232 -21.51 20.74 -0.33
C GLU A 232 -22.46 19.55 -0.48
N TYR A 233 -22.63 18.82 0.61
CA TYR A 233 -23.42 17.60 0.66
C TYR A 233 -24.51 17.71 1.73
N ARG A 234 -25.76 17.92 1.29
CA ARG A 234 -26.96 17.97 2.17
C ARG A 234 -26.77 18.89 3.38
N GLY A 235 -26.26 20.11 3.14
CA GLY A 235 -25.98 21.11 4.19
C GLY A 235 -24.71 20.86 5.00
N ARG A 236 -23.92 19.83 4.68
CA ARG A 236 -22.58 19.58 5.25
C ARG A 236 -21.49 19.91 4.24
N ARG A 237 -20.28 20.13 4.76
CA ARG A 237 -19.06 20.32 3.97
C ARG A 237 -18.21 19.06 4.07
N VAL A 238 -17.87 18.46 2.93
CA VAL A 238 -16.94 17.34 2.85
C VAL A 238 -15.59 17.87 2.37
N LYS A 239 -14.57 17.75 3.22
CA LYS A 239 -13.21 18.22 2.93
C LYS A 239 -12.40 17.09 2.30
N MET A 240 -11.58 17.42 1.31
CA MET A 240 -10.59 16.49 0.76
C MET A 240 -9.19 16.86 1.23
N VAL A 241 -8.35 15.85 1.47
CA VAL A 241 -6.96 15.99 1.88
C VAL A 241 -6.10 15.10 0.99
N ALA A 242 -5.09 15.70 0.37
CA ALA A 242 -4.01 14.94 -0.27
C ALA A 242 -2.88 14.76 0.75
N ALA A 243 -2.64 13.52 1.17
CA ALA A 243 -1.59 13.17 2.12
C ALA A 243 -0.88 11.89 1.64
N PRO A 244 0.35 11.99 1.11
CA PRO A 244 1.11 10.82 0.68
C PRO A 244 1.46 9.97 1.90
N ILE A 245 1.16 8.68 1.85
CA ILE A 245 1.54 7.76 2.93
C ILE A 245 3.03 7.50 2.88
N GLY A 246 3.63 7.48 4.07
CA GLY A 246 5.05 7.23 4.28
C GLY A 246 5.39 5.79 4.67
N ILE A 247 6.61 5.64 5.18
CA ILE A 247 7.09 4.41 5.84
C ILE A 247 7.33 4.67 7.34
N PRO A 248 7.36 3.65 8.22
CA PRO A 248 7.80 3.82 9.60
C PRO A 248 9.31 4.07 9.64
N VAL A 249 9.71 5.34 9.62
CA VAL A 249 11.11 5.74 9.36
C VAL A 249 12.06 5.17 10.42
N ASP A 250 11.72 5.33 11.69
CA ASP A 250 12.59 4.93 12.81
C ASP A 250 12.79 3.42 12.87
N GLU A 251 11.70 2.64 12.76
CA GLU A 251 11.73 1.16 12.75
C GLU A 251 12.63 0.64 11.61
N LEU A 252 12.48 1.23 10.41
CA LEU A 252 13.22 0.79 9.24
C LEU A 252 14.66 1.31 9.21
N GLN A 253 14.97 2.47 9.79
CA GLN A 253 16.36 2.89 9.97
C GLN A 253 17.10 1.98 10.95
N ALA A 254 16.46 1.59 12.06
CA ALA A 254 17.04 0.63 13.00
C ALA A 254 17.34 -0.71 12.30
N LEU A 255 16.39 -1.21 11.49
CA LEU A 255 16.59 -2.43 10.72
C LEU A 255 17.69 -2.29 9.65
N ALA A 256 17.80 -1.14 9.00
CA ALA A 256 18.81 -0.92 7.95
C ALA A 256 20.25 -1.01 8.46
N ILE A 257 20.50 -0.64 9.71
CA ILE A 257 21.82 -0.68 10.36
C ILE A 257 22.07 -1.95 11.17
N ASP A 258 21.11 -2.86 11.24
CA ASP A 258 21.23 -4.10 12.00
C ASP A 258 22.41 -4.95 11.46
N PRO A 259 23.38 -5.35 12.32
CA PRO A 259 24.50 -6.21 11.91
C PRO A 259 24.06 -7.50 11.24
N ASP A 260 22.91 -8.02 11.66
CA ASP A 260 22.32 -9.23 11.14
C ASP A 260 21.85 -9.08 9.68
N VAL A 261 21.29 -7.92 9.33
CA VAL A 261 21.02 -7.55 7.93
C VAL A 261 22.33 -7.45 7.15
N GLY A 262 23.39 -6.88 7.75
CA GLY A 262 24.72 -6.83 7.14
C GLY A 262 25.27 -8.22 6.77
N ARG A 263 25.12 -9.21 7.65
CA ARG A 263 25.53 -10.60 7.35
C ARG A 263 24.69 -11.23 6.24
N ASP A 264 23.39 -10.92 6.19
CA ASP A 264 22.50 -11.41 5.15
C ASP A 264 22.81 -10.78 3.78
N VAL A 265 23.18 -9.50 3.74
CA VAL A 265 23.64 -8.80 2.52
C VAL A 265 24.86 -9.50 1.91
N GLU A 266 25.86 -9.80 2.74
CA GLU A 266 27.08 -10.48 2.29
C GLU A 266 26.76 -11.87 1.73
N ARG A 267 25.91 -12.63 2.42
CA ARG A 267 25.47 -13.96 1.93
C ARG A 267 24.76 -13.86 0.58
N ILE A 268 23.88 -12.88 0.40
CA ILE A 268 23.20 -12.65 -0.89
C ILE A 268 24.22 -12.36 -1.98
N ARG A 269 25.17 -11.46 -1.76
CA ARG A 269 26.19 -11.11 -2.76
C ARG A 269 27.10 -12.29 -3.13
N GLN A 270 27.53 -13.07 -2.13
CA GLN A 270 28.31 -14.29 -2.36
C GLN A 270 27.53 -15.32 -3.17
N SER A 271 26.25 -15.56 -2.84
CA SER A 271 25.40 -16.50 -3.59
C SER A 271 25.18 -16.08 -5.05
N MET A 272 25.39 -14.80 -5.35
CA MET A 272 25.29 -14.25 -6.69
C MET A 272 26.64 -14.12 -7.40
N ALA A 273 27.71 -14.71 -6.86
CA ALA A 273 29.08 -14.62 -7.35
C ALA A 273 29.57 -13.17 -7.52
N ASN A 274 29.13 -12.27 -6.62
CA ASN A 274 29.45 -10.83 -6.64
C ASN A 274 29.10 -10.11 -7.97
N ARG A 275 28.16 -10.67 -8.73
CA ARG A 275 27.53 -9.99 -9.86
C ARG A 275 26.77 -8.77 -9.38
N ARG A 276 26.57 -7.82 -10.29
CA ARG A 276 25.75 -6.65 -10.02
C ARG A 276 24.27 -7.01 -10.04
N LEU A 277 23.56 -6.58 -9.00
CA LEU A 277 22.21 -7.04 -8.71
C LEU A 277 21.17 -5.97 -9.08
N ILE A 278 20.20 -6.40 -9.88
CA ILE A 278 18.95 -5.67 -10.11
C ILE A 278 17.88 -6.36 -9.28
N LEU A 279 17.07 -5.60 -8.57
CA LEU A 279 16.02 -6.12 -7.70
C LEU A 279 14.65 -5.61 -8.12
N GLY A 280 13.72 -6.54 -8.27
CA GLY A 280 12.29 -6.29 -8.33
C GLY A 280 11.58 -6.93 -7.14
N VAL A 281 10.72 -6.18 -6.46
CA VAL A 281 9.92 -6.69 -5.33
C VAL A 281 8.48 -6.22 -5.51
N ASP A 282 7.57 -7.16 -5.77
CA ASP A 282 6.17 -6.83 -6.00
C ASP A 282 5.25 -7.96 -5.54
N ARG A 283 3.99 -7.62 -5.31
CA ARG A 283 2.92 -8.63 -5.28
C ARG A 283 2.64 -9.11 -6.70
N LEU A 284 2.20 -10.37 -6.84
CA LEU A 284 1.58 -10.84 -8.08
C LEU A 284 0.32 -9.99 -8.34
N ASP A 285 0.43 -9.04 -9.26
CA ASP A 285 -0.61 -8.06 -9.56
C ASP A 285 -0.28 -7.39 -10.90
N TYR A 286 -1.25 -7.34 -11.83
CA TYR A 286 -1.03 -6.83 -13.20
C TYR A 286 -0.69 -5.34 -13.22
N THR A 287 -0.99 -4.62 -12.14
CA THR A 287 -0.61 -3.22 -11.98
C THR A 287 0.90 -3.01 -11.85
N LYS A 288 1.69 -4.05 -11.54
CA LYS A 288 3.11 -3.96 -11.17
C LYS A 288 4.08 -4.02 -12.34
N GLY A 289 3.59 -4.25 -13.55
CA GLY A 289 4.41 -4.20 -14.76
C GLY A 289 5.58 -5.20 -14.78
N ILE A 290 5.40 -6.36 -14.14
CA ILE A 290 6.43 -7.41 -14.08
C ILE A 290 6.76 -7.93 -15.48
N PRO A 291 5.80 -8.20 -16.39
CA PRO A 291 6.12 -8.58 -17.77
C PRO A 291 6.98 -7.54 -18.49
N GLN A 292 6.65 -6.24 -18.39
CA GLN A 292 7.43 -5.15 -19.01
C GLN A 292 8.85 -5.08 -18.45
N ARG A 293 9.00 -5.31 -17.14
CA ARG A 293 10.31 -5.40 -16.47
C ARG A 293 11.15 -6.55 -17.03
N LEU A 294 10.55 -7.73 -17.14
CA LEU A 294 11.23 -8.92 -17.67
C LEU A 294 11.64 -8.70 -19.14
N ALA A 295 10.77 -8.09 -19.94
CA ALA A 295 11.06 -7.74 -21.34
C ALA A 295 12.24 -6.73 -21.46
N ALA A 296 12.30 -5.71 -20.59
CA ALA A 296 13.40 -4.75 -20.59
C ALA A 296 14.74 -5.40 -20.17
N PHE A 297 14.70 -6.29 -19.17
CA PHE A 297 15.87 -7.06 -18.78
C PHE A 297 16.32 -8.02 -19.90
N GLU A 298 15.39 -8.72 -20.55
CA GLU A 298 15.69 -9.57 -21.71
C GLU A 298 16.34 -8.77 -22.85
N LEU A 299 15.79 -7.60 -23.18
CA LEU A 299 16.33 -6.76 -24.24
C LEU A 299 17.77 -6.33 -23.95
N MET A 300 18.12 -6.06 -22.69
CA MET A 300 19.50 -5.81 -22.27
C MET A 300 20.40 -7.02 -22.53
N LEU A 301 19.99 -8.23 -22.11
CA LEU A 301 20.75 -9.48 -22.30
C LEU A 301 20.94 -9.86 -23.78
N ARG A 302 19.95 -9.51 -24.61
CA ARG A 302 20.00 -9.70 -26.06
C ARG A 302 21.04 -8.78 -26.70
N ARG A 303 21.13 -7.52 -26.26
CA ARG A 303 22.02 -6.49 -26.82
C ARG A 303 23.48 -6.62 -26.37
N ASP A 304 23.70 -7.05 -25.13
CA ASP A 304 25.03 -7.15 -24.54
C ASP A 304 25.27 -8.57 -24.01
N ARG A 305 26.13 -9.34 -24.70
CA ARG A 305 26.50 -10.67 -24.25
C ARG A 305 27.21 -10.65 -22.90
N THR A 306 27.95 -9.59 -22.58
CA THR A 306 28.65 -9.48 -21.29
C THR A 306 27.69 -9.23 -20.12
N ALA A 307 26.48 -8.74 -20.39
CA ALA A 307 25.45 -8.55 -19.37
C ALA A 307 25.02 -9.87 -18.72
N ARG A 308 25.08 -10.98 -19.47
CA ARG A 308 24.61 -12.32 -19.05
C ARG A 308 25.37 -12.88 -17.86
N THR A 309 26.65 -12.53 -17.74
CA THR A 309 27.54 -12.96 -16.64
C THR A 309 27.81 -11.86 -15.63
N LYS A 310 27.64 -10.58 -15.99
CA LYS A 310 27.86 -9.44 -15.08
C LYS A 310 26.67 -9.09 -14.20
N TYR A 311 25.45 -9.32 -14.69
CA TYR A 311 24.23 -8.84 -14.05
C TYR A 311 23.28 -9.99 -13.72
N ALA A 312 22.57 -9.87 -12.61
CA ALA A 312 21.49 -10.77 -12.24
C ALA A 312 20.27 -9.96 -11.81
N LEU A 313 19.09 -10.38 -12.28
CA LEU A 313 17.81 -9.89 -11.78
C LEU A 313 17.32 -10.83 -10.68
N VAL A 314 17.08 -10.29 -9.48
CA VAL A 314 16.32 -10.96 -8.43
C VAL A 314 14.90 -10.42 -8.46
N GLN A 315 13.92 -11.26 -8.79
CA GLN A 315 12.51 -10.92 -8.74
C GLN A 315 11.85 -11.64 -7.57
N VAL A 316 11.55 -10.89 -6.52
CA VAL A 316 10.72 -11.34 -5.40
C VAL A 316 9.26 -11.09 -5.78
N MET A 317 8.45 -12.14 -5.80
CA MET A 317 7.03 -12.03 -6.10
C MET A 317 6.20 -12.63 -4.97
N VAL A 318 5.45 -11.77 -4.31
CA VAL A 318 4.55 -12.15 -3.21
C VAL A 318 3.24 -12.71 -3.78
N PRO A 319 2.84 -13.94 -3.42
CA PRO A 319 1.54 -14.50 -3.79
C PRO A 319 0.38 -13.58 -3.37
N SER A 320 -0.57 -13.38 -4.28
CA SER A 320 -1.72 -12.50 -4.04
C SER A 320 -2.91 -12.92 -4.89
N ARG A 321 -4.10 -12.99 -4.27
CA ARG A 321 -5.40 -13.17 -4.95
C ARG A 321 -5.42 -14.33 -5.98
N THR A 322 -4.81 -15.45 -5.63
CA THR A 322 -4.62 -16.62 -6.52
C THR A 322 -5.93 -17.23 -7.04
N ASP A 323 -7.05 -16.98 -6.36
CA ASP A 323 -8.37 -17.48 -6.75
C ASP A 323 -9.04 -16.62 -7.84
N VAL A 324 -8.43 -15.50 -8.26
CA VAL A 324 -8.94 -14.61 -9.31
C VAL A 324 -8.23 -14.93 -10.63
N LYS A 325 -8.99 -15.25 -11.69
CA LYS A 325 -8.47 -15.69 -13.00
C LYS A 325 -7.35 -14.80 -13.56
N ALA A 326 -7.54 -13.48 -13.55
CA ALA A 326 -6.55 -12.54 -14.08
C ALA A 326 -5.18 -12.62 -13.37
N TYR A 327 -5.14 -13.04 -12.11
CA TYR A 327 -3.89 -13.22 -11.36
C TYR A 327 -3.24 -14.57 -11.69
N ALA A 328 -4.04 -15.62 -11.91
CA ALA A 328 -3.55 -16.92 -12.36
C ALA A 328 -2.94 -16.81 -13.78
N ASP A 329 -3.64 -16.16 -14.71
CA ASP A 329 -3.14 -15.95 -16.08
C ASP A 329 -1.81 -15.17 -16.07
N LEU A 330 -1.71 -14.11 -15.26
CA LEU A 330 -0.49 -13.32 -15.10
C LEU A 330 0.65 -14.16 -14.51
N LYS A 331 0.36 -15.06 -13.57
CA LYS A 331 1.37 -15.95 -12.97
C LYS A 331 1.95 -16.89 -14.02
N GLU A 332 1.11 -17.49 -14.84
CA GLU A 332 1.53 -18.37 -15.94
C GLU A 332 2.38 -17.61 -16.96
N GLU A 333 1.99 -16.38 -17.30
CA GLU A 333 2.77 -15.52 -18.19
C GLU A 333 4.17 -15.24 -17.63
N ILE A 334 4.26 -14.80 -16.37
CA ILE A 334 5.53 -14.50 -15.70
C ILE A 334 6.41 -15.74 -15.61
N ASP A 335 5.87 -16.89 -15.21
CA ASP A 335 6.63 -18.14 -15.12
C ASP A 335 7.19 -18.55 -16.48
N ARG A 336 6.39 -18.44 -17.55
CA ARG A 336 6.81 -18.71 -18.92
C ARG A 336 7.93 -17.77 -19.35
N MET A 337 7.79 -16.47 -19.10
CA MET A 337 8.84 -15.48 -19.44
C MET A 337 10.14 -15.74 -18.69
N VAL A 338 10.07 -16.01 -17.38
CA VAL A 338 11.25 -16.34 -16.58
C VAL A 338 11.93 -17.62 -17.10
N GLY A 339 11.15 -18.65 -17.39
CA GLY A 339 11.66 -19.90 -17.95
C GLY A 339 12.33 -19.72 -19.31
N ASP A 340 11.70 -18.98 -20.21
CA ASP A 340 12.23 -18.70 -21.56
C ASP A 340 13.52 -17.86 -21.51
N ILE A 341 13.54 -16.78 -20.72
CA ILE A 341 14.74 -15.93 -20.57
C ILE A 341 15.88 -16.74 -19.95
N ASN A 342 15.62 -17.49 -18.86
CA ASN A 342 16.66 -18.31 -18.24
C ASN A 342 17.14 -19.42 -19.19
N GLY A 343 16.23 -20.07 -19.93
CA GLY A 343 16.60 -21.11 -20.90
C GLY A 343 17.48 -20.59 -22.04
N ARG A 344 17.27 -19.36 -22.50
CA ARG A 344 18.05 -18.74 -23.60
C ARG A 344 19.39 -18.17 -23.16
N TYR A 345 19.46 -17.58 -21.97
CA TYR A 345 20.59 -16.74 -21.59
C TYR A 345 21.38 -17.24 -20.38
N ALA A 346 20.97 -18.35 -19.74
CA ALA A 346 21.79 -18.96 -18.70
C ALA A 346 23.08 -19.58 -19.26
N GLU A 347 24.12 -19.49 -18.45
CA GLU A 347 25.39 -20.18 -18.65
C GLU A 347 25.63 -21.11 -17.45
N THR A 348 26.57 -22.05 -17.55
CA THR A 348 26.87 -22.98 -16.45
C THR A 348 27.22 -22.21 -15.18
N GLY A 349 26.42 -22.40 -14.12
CA GLY A 349 26.57 -21.70 -12.84
C GLY A 349 26.04 -20.26 -12.81
N CYS A 350 25.50 -19.74 -13.92
CA CYS A 350 25.04 -18.37 -14.05
C CYS A 350 23.61 -18.29 -14.61
N VAL A 351 22.64 -18.12 -13.70
CA VAL A 351 21.24 -17.87 -14.08
C VAL A 351 20.98 -16.35 -14.10
N PRO A 352 20.39 -15.80 -15.19
CA PRO A 352 20.10 -14.37 -15.32
C PRO A 352 19.01 -13.88 -14.37
N ILE A 353 17.94 -14.68 -14.17
CA ILE A 353 16.81 -14.32 -13.31
C ILE A 353 16.67 -15.31 -12.15
N HIS A 354 16.78 -14.78 -10.94
CA HIS A 354 16.46 -15.46 -9.68
C HIS A 354 15.05 -15.07 -9.27
N TYR A 355 14.10 -15.98 -9.49
CA TYR A 355 12.69 -15.75 -9.24
C TYR A 355 12.24 -16.43 -7.95
N LEU A 356 11.75 -15.63 -7.00
CA LEU A 356 11.32 -16.08 -5.69
C LEU A 356 9.81 -15.84 -5.53
N TYR A 357 9.00 -16.89 -5.72
CA TYR A 357 7.55 -16.83 -5.48
C TYR A 357 7.21 -17.14 -4.02
N ARG A 358 7.51 -16.20 -3.13
CA ARG A 358 7.27 -16.31 -1.70
C ARG A 358 7.33 -14.93 -1.04
N ASN A 359 6.89 -14.89 0.21
CA ASN A 359 7.09 -13.73 1.06
C ASN A 359 8.48 -13.74 1.69
N LEU A 360 9.01 -12.55 1.94
CA LEU A 360 10.29 -12.36 2.59
C LEU A 360 10.07 -11.47 3.80
N SER A 361 10.55 -11.89 4.96
CA SER A 361 10.49 -11.06 6.16
C SER A 361 11.10 -9.68 5.90
N GLN A 362 10.67 -8.66 6.66
CA GLN A 362 11.17 -7.29 6.49
C GLN A 362 12.71 -7.24 6.52
N ARG A 363 13.34 -8.01 7.43
CA ARG A 363 14.80 -8.17 7.50
C ARG A 363 15.39 -8.72 6.21
N ALA A 364 14.81 -9.79 5.67
CA ALA A 364 15.27 -10.37 4.42
C ALA A 364 15.08 -9.39 3.25
N LEU A 365 13.96 -8.68 3.17
CA LEU A 365 13.75 -7.62 2.17
C LEU A 365 14.81 -6.52 2.28
N PHE A 366 15.11 -6.05 3.48
CA PHE A 366 16.15 -5.03 3.72
C PHE A 366 17.54 -5.53 3.32
N ALA A 367 17.84 -6.81 3.53
CA ALA A 367 19.07 -7.41 3.03
C ALA A 367 19.11 -7.42 1.49
N HIS A 368 18.00 -7.72 0.81
CA HIS A 368 17.93 -7.64 -0.65
C HIS A 368 18.06 -6.19 -1.15
N TYR A 369 17.37 -5.23 -0.53
CA TYR A 369 17.47 -3.81 -0.88
C TYR A 369 18.91 -3.28 -0.76
N ARG A 370 19.62 -3.64 0.32
CA ARG A 370 21.03 -3.26 0.52
C ARG A 370 22.00 -3.99 -0.40
N ALA A 371 21.72 -5.25 -0.74
CA ALA A 371 22.55 -6.02 -1.66
C ALA A 371 22.43 -5.51 -3.11
N ALA A 372 21.23 -5.06 -3.51
CA ALA A 372 20.89 -4.62 -4.85
C ALA A 372 21.61 -3.34 -5.28
N ASP A 373 22.25 -3.33 -6.45
CA ASP A 373 22.82 -2.10 -7.00
C ASP A 373 21.78 -1.23 -7.70
N VAL A 374 20.72 -1.85 -8.22
CA VAL A 374 19.61 -1.18 -8.87
C VAL A 374 18.29 -1.76 -8.36
N ALA A 375 17.37 -0.92 -7.89
CA ALA A 375 15.99 -1.30 -7.69
C ALA A 375 15.16 -0.89 -8.90
N LEU A 376 14.34 -1.82 -9.40
CA LEU A 376 13.52 -1.64 -10.59
C LEU A 376 12.05 -1.70 -10.18
N VAL A 377 11.46 -0.53 -9.94
CA VAL A 377 10.08 -0.36 -9.47
C VAL A 377 9.25 0.20 -10.61
N THR A 378 8.66 -0.69 -11.40
CA THR A 378 8.06 -0.36 -12.72
C THR A 378 6.55 -0.62 -12.81
N PRO A 379 5.72 -0.22 -11.82
CA PRO A 379 4.28 -0.43 -11.93
C PRO A 379 3.70 0.37 -13.10
N LEU A 380 2.74 -0.22 -13.79
CA LEU A 380 1.94 0.44 -14.82
C LEU A 380 1.00 1.50 -14.22
N ARG A 381 0.53 1.26 -12.99
CA ARG A 381 -0.21 2.24 -12.17
C ARG A 381 -0.08 1.87 -10.70
N ASP A 382 0.22 2.81 -9.82
CA ASP A 382 0.30 2.55 -8.38
C ASP A 382 -0.05 3.80 -7.56
N GLY A 383 -0.84 3.63 -6.49
CA GLY A 383 -1.29 4.74 -5.65
C GLY A 383 -0.13 5.48 -4.97
N MET A 384 0.89 4.73 -4.54
CA MET A 384 2.11 5.30 -3.96
C MET A 384 3.35 4.48 -4.31
N ASN A 385 3.37 3.18 -3.96
CA ASN A 385 4.54 2.29 -3.98
C ASN A 385 5.55 2.52 -2.84
N LEU A 386 5.36 1.82 -1.73
CA LEU A 386 6.25 1.90 -0.57
C LEU A 386 7.57 1.13 -0.73
N VAL A 387 7.66 0.16 -1.65
CA VAL A 387 8.92 -0.53 -1.98
C VAL A 387 9.99 0.47 -2.43
N ALA A 388 9.60 1.48 -3.21
CA ALA A 388 10.50 2.57 -3.61
C ALA A 388 11.03 3.38 -2.40
N HIS A 389 10.18 3.61 -1.40
CA HIS A 389 10.54 4.33 -0.17
C HIS A 389 11.46 3.48 0.71
N GLU A 390 11.10 2.21 0.92
CA GLU A 390 11.89 1.24 1.68
C GLU A 390 13.29 1.02 1.07
N TYR A 391 13.40 0.92 -0.26
CA TYR A 391 14.69 0.81 -0.92
C TYR A 391 15.59 2.01 -0.58
N ALA A 392 15.09 3.24 -0.76
CA ALA A 392 15.86 4.43 -0.41
C ALA A 392 16.24 4.47 1.08
N ALA A 393 15.30 4.09 1.96
CA ALA A 393 15.53 4.03 3.40
C ALA A 393 16.59 2.99 3.80
N ALA A 394 16.65 1.86 3.12
CA ALA A 394 17.60 0.79 3.37
C ALA A 394 19.05 1.16 2.96
N ARG A 395 19.22 2.09 2.00
CA ARG A 395 20.54 2.53 1.49
C ARG A 395 21.24 3.54 2.40
N THR A 396 21.59 3.13 3.62
CA THR A 396 22.34 3.96 4.59
C THR A 396 23.75 4.33 4.11
N ASP A 397 24.29 3.58 3.16
CA ASP A 397 25.53 3.87 2.41
C ASP A 397 25.35 4.97 1.36
N GLU A 398 24.12 5.44 1.18
CA GLU A 398 23.67 6.36 0.14
C GLU A 398 24.05 5.90 -1.27
N ASP A 399 24.28 4.61 -1.51
CA ASP A 399 24.62 4.12 -2.84
C ASP A 399 23.41 3.43 -3.50
N GLY A 400 23.56 2.96 -4.72
CA GLY A 400 22.51 2.33 -5.52
C GLY A 400 21.69 3.31 -6.35
N VAL A 401 20.86 2.74 -7.23
CA VAL A 401 20.02 3.50 -8.14
C VAL A 401 18.59 2.97 -8.10
N LEU A 402 17.63 3.87 -7.94
CA LEU A 402 16.21 3.55 -8.10
C LEU A 402 15.77 3.92 -9.52
N ILE A 403 15.27 2.94 -10.26
CA ILE A 403 14.48 3.14 -11.49
C ILE A 403 13.01 3.06 -11.08
N LEU A 404 12.23 4.09 -11.38
CA LEU A 404 10.87 4.25 -10.88
C LEU A 404 9.91 4.61 -12.02
N SER A 405 8.78 3.90 -12.10
CA SER A 405 7.70 4.27 -13.02
C SER A 405 7.17 5.67 -12.73
N GLU A 406 6.97 6.47 -13.77
CA GLU A 406 6.27 7.76 -13.66
C GLU A 406 4.80 7.64 -13.23
N PHE A 407 4.22 6.44 -13.34
CA PHE A 407 2.84 6.11 -12.95
C PHE A 407 2.69 5.61 -11.50
N ALA A 408 3.77 5.62 -10.71
CA ALA A 408 3.72 5.41 -9.27
C ALA A 408 3.59 6.75 -8.53
N GLY A 409 2.73 6.84 -7.52
CA GLY A 409 2.62 8.05 -6.70
C GLY A 409 3.96 8.51 -6.09
N ALA A 410 4.86 7.58 -5.75
CA ALA A 410 6.21 7.85 -5.27
C ALA A 410 7.04 8.72 -6.22
N ALA A 411 6.79 8.68 -7.54
CA ALA A 411 7.52 9.49 -8.52
C ALA A 411 7.31 11.00 -8.33
N LYS A 412 6.20 11.39 -7.68
CA LYS A 412 5.95 12.80 -7.32
C LYS A 412 6.90 13.27 -6.21
N HIS A 413 7.45 12.37 -5.40
CA HIS A 413 8.31 12.68 -4.25
C HIS A 413 9.78 12.32 -4.49
N LEU A 414 10.08 11.16 -5.06
CA LEU A 414 11.44 10.62 -5.18
C LEU A 414 12.20 11.15 -6.41
N LYS A 415 12.50 12.46 -6.43
CA LYS A 415 13.12 13.15 -7.58
C LYS A 415 14.54 12.70 -7.96
N GLY A 416 15.22 11.96 -7.07
CA GLY A 416 16.53 11.38 -7.39
C GLY A 416 16.46 10.15 -8.31
N ALA A 417 15.29 9.51 -8.44
CA ALA A 417 15.09 8.31 -9.23
C ALA A 417 15.30 8.55 -10.74
N LEU A 418 15.63 7.49 -11.47
CA LEU A 418 15.51 7.48 -12.92
C LEU A 418 14.06 7.14 -13.27
N LEU A 419 13.30 8.15 -13.67
CA LEU A 419 11.91 7.95 -14.07
C LEU A 419 11.83 7.27 -15.43
N VAL A 420 10.94 6.30 -15.55
CA VAL A 420 10.67 5.56 -16.79
C VAL A 420 9.18 5.48 -17.05
N ASN A 421 8.83 5.46 -18.33
CA ASN A 421 7.54 4.98 -18.78
C ASN A 421 7.67 3.44 -18.98
N PRO A 422 7.03 2.60 -18.14
CA PRO A 422 7.18 1.15 -18.22
C PRO A 422 6.57 0.53 -19.48
N TYR A 423 5.74 1.26 -20.24
CA TYR A 423 5.25 0.81 -21.55
C TYR A 423 6.33 0.91 -22.63
N ASP A 424 7.34 1.76 -22.42
CA ASP A 424 8.51 1.88 -23.28
C ASP A 424 9.64 0.96 -22.77
N VAL A 425 9.65 -0.27 -23.30
CA VAL A 425 10.66 -1.29 -22.98
C VAL A 425 12.08 -0.84 -23.38
N GLU A 426 12.22 -0.08 -24.47
CA GLU A 426 13.50 0.43 -24.97
C GLU A 426 14.10 1.47 -24.01
N SER A 427 13.28 2.45 -23.61
CA SER A 427 13.67 3.47 -22.64
C SER A 427 13.95 2.85 -21.27
N THR A 428 13.12 1.90 -20.83
CA THR A 428 13.36 1.17 -19.57
C THR A 428 14.68 0.40 -19.62
N THR A 429 15.00 -0.27 -20.74
CA THR A 429 16.28 -0.95 -20.95
C THR A 429 17.45 0.03 -20.88
N SER A 430 17.31 1.18 -21.52
CA SER A 430 18.32 2.26 -21.51
C SER A 430 18.54 2.82 -20.10
N ALA A 431 17.47 2.94 -19.30
CA ALA A 431 17.55 3.34 -17.90
C ALA A 431 18.27 2.30 -17.03
N ILE A 432 18.03 1.01 -17.25
CA ILE A 432 18.77 -0.09 -16.60
C ILE A 432 20.26 0.02 -16.92
N GLN A 433 20.61 0.15 -18.20
CA GLN A 433 22.01 0.32 -18.61
C GLN A 433 22.65 1.56 -18.00
N ARG A 434 21.94 2.70 -17.98
CA ARG A 434 22.41 3.92 -17.32
C ARG A 434 22.63 3.71 -15.83
N ALA A 435 21.70 3.08 -15.12
CA ALA A 435 21.82 2.81 -13.69
C ALA A 435 23.03 1.92 -13.37
N LEU A 436 23.30 0.91 -14.21
CA LEU A 436 24.45 0.04 -14.10
C LEU A 436 25.78 0.74 -14.41
N HIS A 437 25.81 1.78 -15.26
CA HIS A 437 27.06 2.50 -15.55
C HIS A 437 27.20 3.83 -14.80
N MET A 438 26.24 4.18 -13.94
CA MET A 438 26.22 5.43 -13.20
C MET A 438 27.41 5.54 -12.24
N LYS A 439 28.16 6.64 -12.29
CA LYS A 439 29.33 6.87 -11.43
C LYS A 439 28.91 7.11 -9.97
N ALA A 440 29.74 6.69 -9.03
CA ALA A 440 29.45 6.77 -7.59
C ALA A 440 29.04 8.17 -7.09
N PRO A 441 29.63 9.30 -7.53
CA PRO A 441 29.18 10.62 -7.12
C PRO A 441 27.74 10.94 -7.52
N GLU A 442 27.31 10.51 -8.72
CA GLU A 442 25.92 10.72 -9.17
C GLU A 442 24.95 9.83 -8.39
N ARG A 443 25.29 8.55 -8.17
CA ARG A 443 24.46 7.62 -7.39
C ARG A 443 24.22 8.15 -5.98
N ARG A 444 25.30 8.57 -5.29
CA ARG A 444 25.24 9.14 -3.94
C ARG A 444 24.42 10.41 -3.84
N LYS A 445 24.61 11.34 -4.79
CA LYS A 445 23.81 12.56 -4.85
C LYS A 445 22.30 12.25 -4.98
N ARG A 446 21.94 11.33 -5.88
CA ARG A 446 20.54 10.93 -6.11
C ARG A 446 19.94 10.24 -4.90
N MET A 447 20.65 9.27 -4.32
CA MET A 447 20.15 8.51 -3.19
C MET A 447 20.02 9.38 -1.94
N ARG A 448 20.99 10.25 -1.64
CA ARG A 448 20.90 11.21 -0.52
C ARG A 448 19.67 12.11 -0.64
N SER A 449 19.38 12.61 -1.84
CA SER A 449 18.18 13.40 -2.11
C SER A 449 16.90 12.60 -1.83
N MET A 450 16.81 11.36 -2.32
CA MET A 450 15.62 10.51 -2.08
C MET A 450 15.46 10.14 -0.61
N ARG A 451 16.56 9.79 0.07
CA ARG A 451 16.57 9.50 1.51
C ARG A 451 16.04 10.67 2.31
N THR A 452 16.52 11.89 2.02
CA THR A 452 16.07 13.10 2.71
C THR A 452 14.55 13.28 2.61
N GLU A 453 13.98 13.01 1.44
CA GLU A 453 12.53 13.08 1.24
C GLU A 453 11.79 11.95 1.97
N VAL A 454 12.26 10.71 1.86
CA VAL A 454 11.67 9.55 2.54
C VAL A 454 11.65 9.73 4.06
N MET A 455 12.71 10.29 4.66
CA MET A 455 12.73 10.56 6.12
C MET A 455 11.71 11.63 6.54
N ARG A 456 11.18 12.44 5.60
CA ARG A 456 10.11 13.40 5.87
C ARG A 456 8.73 12.78 5.72
N LEU A 457 8.59 11.84 4.80
CA LEU A 457 7.41 11.00 4.56
C LEU A 457 7.37 9.87 5.58
N ASP A 458 7.25 10.25 6.86
CA ASP A 458 7.04 9.31 7.94
C ASP A 458 5.55 8.97 8.08
N VAL A 459 5.28 7.69 8.34
CA VAL A 459 3.92 7.16 8.40
C VAL A 459 3.12 7.71 9.60
N HIS A 460 3.79 8.04 10.71
CA HIS A 460 3.13 8.64 11.87
C HIS A 460 2.73 10.08 11.58
N ARG A 461 3.59 10.84 10.89
CA ARG A 461 3.25 12.20 10.43
C ARG A 461 2.07 12.22 9.47
N TRP A 462 1.99 11.25 8.57
CA TRP A 462 0.81 11.06 7.70
C TRP A 462 -0.45 10.86 8.53
N ALA A 463 -0.40 9.97 9.53
CA ALA A 463 -1.55 9.68 10.38
C ALA A 463 -1.98 10.88 11.23
N ASP A 464 -1.02 11.56 11.88
CA ASP A 464 -1.29 12.75 12.68
C ASP A 464 -1.87 13.89 11.84
N GLY A 465 -1.33 14.13 10.64
CA GLY A 465 -1.86 15.16 9.74
C GLY A 465 -3.30 14.88 9.30
N TYR A 466 -3.61 13.62 8.99
CA TYR A 466 -4.98 13.23 8.63
C TYR A 466 -5.94 13.35 9.83
N LEU A 467 -5.52 12.86 11.00
CA LEU A 467 -6.32 12.92 12.22
C LEU A 467 -6.56 14.36 12.69
N ALA A 468 -5.58 15.25 12.55
CA ALA A 468 -5.78 16.67 12.81
C ALA A 468 -6.89 17.25 11.93
N ALA A 469 -6.90 16.93 10.64
CA ALA A 469 -7.96 17.36 9.73
C ALA A 469 -9.34 16.80 10.14
N LEU A 470 -9.42 15.53 10.57
CA LEU A 470 -10.66 14.90 11.05
C LEU A 470 -11.13 15.46 12.41
N GLU A 471 -10.19 15.88 13.25
CA GLU A 471 -10.46 16.59 14.49
C GLU A 471 -10.91 18.05 14.24
N GLY A 472 -10.77 18.55 13.02
CA GLY A 472 -11.11 19.92 12.63
C GLY A 472 -10.08 20.95 13.14
N LYS A 473 -8.81 20.53 13.26
CA LYS A 473 -7.68 21.37 13.64
C LYS A 473 -6.92 21.89 12.42
#